data_AF-A0A3C0K8D1-F1
#
_entry.id   AF-A0A3C0K8D1-F1
#
_cell.length_a   1.000
_cell.length_b   1.000
_cell.length_c   1.000
_cell.angle_alpha   90.00
_cell.angle_beta   90.00
_cell.angle_gamma   90.00
#
_symmetry.space_group_name_H-M   'P 1'
#
loop_
_entity.id
_entity.type
_entity.pdbx_description
1 polymer ?
#
loop_
_entity_poly.entity_id
_entity_poly.type
_entity_poly.pdbx_seq_one_letter_code
_entity_poly.pdbx_strand_id
1 'polypeptide(L)'
;MNAPIDVSFFARSAKPLMSYRPYWAKRFGTAPFLPMSRAEMEQLGWDSCDVILVTGDAYVDHPSFGMAVIGRVLEAQGFRVGIIAQPDWTSAEAFKALGKPNLFWGVTAGNMDSMINRYTADRKIRSDDAYTPGDVGGKRPDRAAIVYSQRCREAYKDTPIILGGIEGSLRRIAHYDYWSDKVRRSIVVDSKCDLLLYGNAERALVEVAHRLARREPVDSITDVRGTAFVRRPGDPSAEGWFEIDSTAVDTPGRVDTHINPYQTTSEQAQAQGQSCAMETGEGKGSVASDTKPVQFVPNPALRGHRTLPPRDRSVIRLPSYEQVKSDPVLYAHANRV
;
A
#
# COMPACT_ATOMS: atom_id res chain seq x y z
N MET A 1 -4.36 37.59 -5.12
CA MET A 1 -3.97 36.47 -4.25
C MET A 1 -5.24 35.88 -3.65
N ASN A 2 -5.88 34.93 -4.36
CA ASN A 2 -7.05 34.24 -3.86
C ASN A 2 -6.62 32.82 -3.51
N ALA A 3 -6.09 32.63 -2.30
CA ALA A 3 -6.01 31.29 -1.76
C ALA A 3 -7.44 30.81 -1.54
N PRO A 4 -7.84 29.62 -2.01
CA PRO A 4 -9.19 29.12 -1.76
C PRO A 4 -9.41 29.03 -0.25
N ILE A 5 -10.40 29.78 0.25
CA ILE A 5 -10.82 29.72 1.65
C ILE A 5 -11.48 28.36 1.87
N ASP A 6 -10.90 27.59 2.77
CA ASP A 6 -11.35 26.25 3.12
C ASP A 6 -12.65 26.35 3.94
N VAL A 7 -13.76 25.84 3.38
CA VAL A 7 -15.10 25.86 3.98
C VAL A 7 -15.43 24.55 4.73
N SER A 8 -14.46 23.65 4.92
CA SER A 8 -14.68 22.39 5.63
C SER A 8 -14.45 22.54 7.15
N PHE A 9 -15.51 22.36 7.95
CA PHE A 9 -15.48 22.45 9.43
C PHE A 9 -14.92 21.21 10.15
N PHE A 10 -14.26 20.29 9.43
CA PHE A 10 -13.68 19.07 10.02
C PHE A 10 -12.18 19.25 10.26
N ALA A 11 -11.69 18.77 11.41
CA ALA A 11 -10.26 18.71 11.68
C ALA A 11 -9.56 17.87 10.59
N ARG A 12 -8.75 18.50 9.74
CA ARG A 12 -7.93 17.78 8.77
C ARG A 12 -6.79 17.10 9.51
N SER A 13 -6.95 15.80 9.79
CA SER A 13 -5.87 14.98 10.35
C SER A 13 -4.68 14.81 9.39
N ALA A 14 -4.86 15.07 8.08
CA ALA A 14 -3.86 14.80 7.06
C ALA A 14 -3.07 16.05 6.65
N LYS A 15 -1.74 15.93 6.60
CA LYS A 15 -0.82 16.98 6.16
C LYS A 15 -1.11 17.42 4.70
N PRO A 16 -1.22 18.73 4.39
CA PRO A 16 -1.43 19.20 3.03
C PRO A 16 -0.27 18.84 2.09
N LEU A 17 -0.58 18.46 0.85
CA LEU A 17 0.44 18.05 -0.15
C LEU A 17 1.49 19.13 -0.42
N MET A 18 1.08 20.40 -0.45
CA MET A 18 1.96 21.54 -0.76
C MET A 18 2.57 22.21 0.48
N SER A 19 2.48 21.56 1.65
CA SER A 19 3.04 22.10 2.91
C SER A 19 4.54 21.87 3.09
N TYR A 20 5.13 20.96 2.31
CA TYR A 20 6.56 20.71 2.36
C TYR A 20 7.33 21.85 1.69
N ARG A 21 8.48 22.23 2.28
CA ARG A 21 9.40 23.13 1.60
C ARG A 21 9.89 22.43 0.34
N PRO A 22 9.73 23.02 -0.86
CA PRO A 22 10.18 22.38 -2.08
C PRO A 22 11.67 22.04 -2.03
N TYR A 23 12.02 20.92 -2.66
CA TYR A 23 13.40 20.48 -2.80
C TYR A 23 14.22 21.50 -3.62
N TRP A 24 15.53 21.52 -3.39
CA TRP A 24 16.42 22.56 -3.93
C TRP A 24 16.40 22.64 -5.46
N ALA A 25 16.13 21.52 -6.13
CA ALA A 25 16.14 21.42 -7.58
C ALA A 25 14.96 22.15 -8.25
N LYS A 26 13.98 22.64 -7.48
CA LYS A 26 12.92 23.55 -7.96
C LYS A 26 13.46 24.75 -8.75
N ARG A 27 14.70 25.18 -8.50
CA ARG A 27 15.35 26.28 -9.22
C ARG A 27 15.51 26.03 -10.74
N PHE A 28 15.48 24.78 -11.18
CA PHE A 28 15.53 24.43 -12.61
C PHE A 28 14.16 24.56 -13.32
N GLY A 29 13.10 24.87 -12.57
CA GLY A 29 11.74 24.95 -13.12
C GLY A 29 11.14 23.57 -13.39
N THR A 30 10.08 23.56 -14.19
CA THR A 30 9.36 22.34 -14.60
C THR A 30 9.69 22.01 -16.05
N ALA A 31 9.88 20.74 -16.36
CA ALA A 31 10.10 20.24 -17.70
C ALA A 31 8.78 20.24 -18.51
N PRO A 32 8.79 20.62 -19.80
CA PRO A 32 7.60 20.51 -20.65
C PRO A 32 7.04 19.08 -20.70
N PHE A 33 7.94 18.09 -20.77
CA PHE A 33 7.69 16.67 -20.57
C PHE A 33 8.79 16.10 -19.68
N LEU A 34 8.48 15.04 -18.91
CA LEU A 34 9.51 14.35 -18.14
C LEU A 34 10.54 13.73 -19.11
N PRO A 35 11.85 13.95 -18.91
CA PRO A 35 12.86 13.42 -19.83
C PRO A 35 12.89 11.90 -19.79
N MET A 36 13.02 11.31 -20.99
CA MET A 36 13.20 9.88 -21.23
C MET A 36 14.62 9.53 -21.70
N SER A 37 15.43 10.54 -22.00
CA SER A 37 16.81 10.38 -22.45
C SER A 37 17.79 11.39 -21.82
N ARG A 38 19.08 11.09 -21.89
CA ARG A 38 20.14 12.04 -21.48
C ARG A 38 20.14 13.32 -22.30
N ALA A 39 19.86 13.23 -23.59
CA ALA A 39 19.79 14.41 -24.47
C ALA A 39 18.68 15.38 -24.03
N GLU A 40 17.52 14.87 -23.61
CA GLU A 40 16.44 15.69 -23.06
C GLU A 40 16.81 16.26 -21.68
N MET A 41 17.51 15.50 -20.83
CA MET A 41 18.05 16.03 -19.58
C MET A 41 19.04 17.18 -19.82
N GLU A 42 19.92 17.07 -20.82
CA GLU A 42 20.87 18.12 -21.19
C GLU A 42 20.15 19.39 -21.64
N GLN A 43 19.07 19.27 -22.42
CA GLN A 43 18.22 20.41 -22.82
C GLN A 43 17.58 21.10 -21.60
N LEU A 44 17.28 20.35 -20.54
CA LEU A 44 16.77 20.87 -19.26
C LEU A 44 17.89 21.39 -18.34
N GLY A 45 19.16 21.22 -18.71
CA GLY A 45 20.31 21.55 -17.87
C GLY A 45 20.48 20.63 -16.66
N TRP A 46 19.96 19.40 -16.72
CA TRP A 46 20.02 18.43 -15.64
C TRP A 46 21.19 17.46 -15.84
N ASP A 47 22.04 17.31 -14.82
CA ASP A 47 23.12 16.31 -14.79
C ASP A 47 22.63 14.89 -14.41
N SER A 48 21.51 14.82 -13.68
CA SER A 48 20.95 13.63 -13.07
C SER A 48 19.47 13.83 -12.72
N CYS A 49 18.73 12.74 -12.62
CA CYS A 49 17.39 12.73 -12.05
C CYS A 49 17.45 12.46 -10.54
N ASP A 50 16.59 13.10 -9.76
CA ASP A 50 16.45 12.80 -8.33
C ASP A 50 15.58 11.54 -8.14
N VAL A 51 14.51 11.43 -8.94
CA VAL A 51 13.64 10.26 -9.00
C VAL A 51 13.53 9.82 -10.44
N ILE A 52 13.61 8.51 -10.69
CA ILE A 52 13.29 7.95 -12.01
C ILE A 52 12.08 7.03 -11.86
N LEU A 53 11.04 7.34 -12.63
CA LEU A 53 9.83 6.51 -12.73
C LEU A 53 10.04 5.46 -13.82
N VAL A 54 9.67 4.22 -13.54
CA VAL A 54 9.69 3.11 -14.50
C VAL A 54 8.27 2.57 -14.64
N THR A 55 7.76 2.54 -15.86
CA THR A 55 6.38 2.18 -16.15
C THR A 55 6.28 1.17 -17.30
N GLY A 56 5.27 0.30 -17.22
CA GLY A 56 4.94 -0.67 -18.28
C GLY A 56 4.07 -0.10 -19.39
N ASP A 57 3.63 1.15 -19.27
CA ASP A 57 2.86 1.86 -20.29
C ASP A 57 3.73 2.83 -21.09
N ALA A 58 3.24 3.28 -22.23
CA ALA A 58 3.73 4.47 -22.91
C ALA A 58 3.70 5.69 -21.96
N TYR A 59 4.65 6.60 -22.13
CA TYR A 59 4.57 7.88 -21.47
C TYR A 59 3.62 8.81 -22.23
N VAL A 60 2.44 9.00 -21.65
CA VAL A 60 1.46 10.01 -22.07
C VAL A 60 1.26 10.95 -20.90
N ASP A 61 1.63 12.22 -21.07
CA ASP A 61 1.54 13.23 -20.00
C ASP A 61 0.10 13.74 -19.84
N HIS A 62 -0.78 12.87 -19.35
CA HIS A 62 -2.21 13.12 -19.22
C HIS A 62 -2.72 12.62 -17.85
N PRO A 63 -3.69 13.29 -17.21
CA PRO A 63 -4.21 12.92 -15.88
C PRO A 63 -4.87 11.52 -15.81
N SER A 64 -5.18 10.89 -16.94
CA SER A 64 -5.64 9.49 -16.97
C SER A 64 -4.51 8.48 -16.79
N PHE A 65 -3.25 8.92 -16.80
CA PHE A 65 -2.07 8.08 -16.63
C PHE A 65 -1.45 8.32 -15.24
N GLY A 66 -1.53 7.32 -14.37
CA GLY A 66 -1.15 7.47 -12.97
C GLY A 66 0.30 7.88 -12.76
N MET A 67 1.23 7.33 -13.55
CA MET A 67 2.65 7.71 -13.48
C MET A 67 2.92 9.15 -13.94
N ALA A 68 2.13 9.69 -14.87
CA ALA A 68 2.25 11.10 -15.27
C ALA A 68 1.84 12.01 -14.13
N VAL A 69 0.69 11.74 -13.50
CA VAL A 69 0.23 12.47 -12.30
C VAL A 69 1.29 12.40 -11.19
N ILE A 70 1.81 11.21 -10.89
CA ILE A 70 2.85 11.03 -9.87
C ILE A 70 4.13 11.80 -10.21
N GLY A 71 4.57 11.78 -11.47
CA GLY A 71 5.72 12.55 -11.92
C GLY A 71 5.53 14.06 -11.72
N ARG A 72 4.36 14.59 -12.09
CA ARG A 72 4.02 16.01 -11.87
C ARG A 72 3.86 16.36 -10.39
N VAL A 73 3.35 15.45 -9.56
CA VAL A 73 3.29 15.63 -8.10
C VAL A 73 4.70 15.75 -7.52
N LEU A 74 5.63 14.88 -7.90
CA LEU A 74 7.03 14.93 -7.44
C LEU A 74 7.75 16.19 -7.94
N GLU A 75 7.52 16.57 -9.20
CA GLU A 75 8.07 17.79 -9.77
C GLU A 75 7.54 19.05 -9.07
N ALA A 76 6.26 19.08 -8.68
CA ALA A 76 5.68 20.15 -7.88
C ALA A 76 6.30 20.25 -6.47
N GLN A 77 6.85 19.15 -5.95
CA GLN A 77 7.67 19.15 -4.73
C GLN A 77 9.10 19.63 -4.97
N GLY A 78 9.50 19.94 -6.21
CA GLY A 78 10.81 20.47 -6.57
C GLY A 78 11.86 19.41 -6.94
N PHE A 79 11.46 18.15 -7.16
CA PHE A 79 12.38 17.09 -7.59
C PHE A 79 12.55 17.09 -9.11
N ARG A 80 13.76 16.74 -9.59
CA ARG A 80 13.99 16.41 -11.00
C ARG A 80 13.54 14.98 -11.25
N VAL A 81 12.53 14.81 -12.08
CA VAL A 81 11.90 13.51 -12.31
C VAL A 81 12.10 13.09 -13.75
N GLY A 82 12.71 11.93 -13.98
CA GLY A 82 12.79 11.30 -15.29
C GLY A 82 11.83 10.11 -15.38
N ILE A 83 11.54 9.65 -16.59
CA ILE A 83 10.68 8.48 -16.81
C ILE A 83 11.30 7.52 -17.82
N ILE A 84 11.23 6.22 -17.54
CA ILE A 84 11.60 5.15 -18.46
C ILE A 84 10.32 4.36 -18.74
N ALA A 85 9.77 4.56 -19.94
CA ALA A 85 8.54 3.92 -20.38
C ALA A 85 8.85 2.68 -21.22
N GLN A 86 8.23 1.55 -20.87
CA GLN A 86 8.39 0.26 -21.56
C GLN A 86 9.84 -0.13 -21.86
N PRO A 87 10.75 -0.10 -20.87
CA PRO A 87 12.11 -0.56 -21.09
C PRO A 87 12.13 -2.03 -21.49
N ASP A 88 13.06 -2.39 -22.37
CA ASP A 88 13.38 -3.79 -22.63
C ASP A 88 13.87 -4.45 -21.33
N TRP A 89 13.13 -5.46 -20.87
CA TRP A 89 13.36 -6.16 -19.61
C TRP A 89 14.24 -7.39 -19.76
N THR A 90 14.74 -7.69 -20.95
CA THR A 90 15.67 -8.81 -21.16
C THR A 90 17.04 -8.52 -20.55
N SER A 91 17.39 -7.24 -20.33
CA SER A 91 18.62 -6.81 -19.66
C SER A 91 18.39 -5.58 -18.75
N ALA A 92 19.37 -5.25 -17.90
CA ALA A 92 19.34 -4.04 -17.09
C ALA A 92 19.79 -2.76 -17.85
N GLU A 93 20.30 -2.87 -19.08
CA GLU A 93 20.87 -1.72 -19.80
C GLU A 93 19.82 -0.65 -20.12
N ALA A 94 18.60 -1.05 -20.51
CA ALA A 94 17.51 -0.11 -20.76
C ALA A 94 17.15 0.73 -19.51
N PHE A 95 17.39 0.20 -18.31
CA PHE A 95 17.12 0.88 -17.04
C PHE A 95 18.22 1.87 -16.65
N LYS A 96 19.37 1.84 -17.34
CA LYS A 96 20.49 2.79 -17.15
C LYS A 96 20.41 4.01 -18.06
N ALA A 97 19.40 4.11 -18.92
CA ALA A 97 19.26 5.16 -19.94
C ALA A 97 19.41 6.58 -19.37
N LEU A 98 18.84 6.84 -18.18
CA LEU A 98 18.91 8.13 -17.49
C LEU A 98 20.02 8.21 -16.41
N GLY A 99 20.75 7.12 -16.19
CA GLY A 99 21.73 6.99 -15.10
C GLY A 99 21.10 6.58 -13.76
N LYS A 100 21.89 6.75 -12.68
CA LYS A 100 21.45 6.45 -11.31
C LYS A 100 20.58 7.60 -10.78
N PRO A 101 19.39 7.34 -10.23
CA PRO A 101 18.62 8.39 -9.57
C PRO A 101 19.27 8.74 -8.22
N ASN A 102 19.18 10.01 -7.82
CA ASN A 102 19.80 10.47 -6.56
C ASN A 102 19.06 9.97 -5.31
N LEU A 103 17.74 9.73 -5.41
CA LEU A 103 16.89 9.35 -4.28
C LEU A 103 16.35 7.93 -4.41
N PHE A 104 15.55 7.63 -5.45
CA PHE A 104 14.91 6.31 -5.59
C PHE A 104 14.38 6.03 -7.00
N TRP A 105 14.11 4.74 -7.25
CA TRP A 105 13.28 4.25 -8.36
C TRP A 105 11.81 4.23 -7.97
N GLY A 106 10.94 4.86 -8.75
CA GLY A 106 9.48 4.69 -8.64
C GLY A 106 8.99 3.68 -9.67
N VAL A 107 8.57 2.48 -9.25
CA VAL A 107 8.23 1.39 -10.18
C VAL A 107 6.71 1.15 -10.22
N THR A 108 6.16 1.00 -11.41
CA THR A 108 4.75 0.60 -11.64
C THR A 108 4.63 -0.30 -12.88
N ALA A 109 3.61 -1.15 -12.91
CA ALA A 109 3.24 -1.92 -14.11
C ALA A 109 2.50 -1.08 -15.17
N GLY A 110 2.08 0.14 -14.81
CA GLY A 110 1.25 1.02 -15.62
C GLY A 110 -0.14 1.22 -15.02
N ASN A 111 -1.07 1.67 -15.85
CA ASN A 111 -2.48 1.92 -15.56
C ASN A 111 -3.30 0.63 -15.47
N MET A 112 -2.81 -0.47 -16.04
CA MET A 112 -3.46 -1.77 -16.03
C MET A 112 -2.50 -2.85 -15.53
N ASP A 113 -3.06 -3.92 -14.97
CA ASP A 113 -2.30 -5.12 -14.64
C ASP A 113 -1.69 -5.73 -15.91
N SER A 114 -0.39 -6.06 -15.86
CA SER A 114 0.35 -6.53 -17.03
C SER A 114 -0.17 -7.86 -17.57
N MET A 115 -0.72 -8.72 -16.70
CA MET A 115 -1.32 -9.98 -17.11
C MET A 115 -2.67 -9.74 -17.78
N ILE A 116 -3.50 -8.86 -17.20
CA ILE A 116 -4.80 -8.50 -17.78
C ILE A 116 -4.62 -7.85 -19.13
N ASN A 117 -3.57 -7.06 -19.34
CA ASN A 117 -3.30 -6.44 -20.62
C ASN A 117 -2.90 -7.49 -21.69
N ARG A 118 -1.98 -8.40 -21.33
CA ARG A 118 -1.45 -9.40 -22.26
C ARG A 118 -2.40 -10.56 -22.54
N TYR A 119 -3.30 -10.92 -21.62
CA TYR A 119 -4.12 -12.13 -21.73
C TYR A 119 -5.62 -11.85 -21.57
N THR A 120 -6.44 -12.51 -22.39
CA THR A 120 -7.90 -12.56 -22.23
C THR A 120 -8.29 -13.36 -20.98
N ALA A 121 -9.56 -13.26 -20.56
CA ALA A 121 -10.08 -14.07 -19.46
C ALA A 121 -9.89 -15.57 -19.71
N ASP A 122 -9.99 -16.02 -20.97
CA ASP A 122 -9.72 -17.40 -21.39
C ASP A 122 -8.23 -17.73 -21.53
N ARG A 123 -7.33 -16.89 -21.00
CA ARG A 123 -5.86 -17.04 -21.04
C ARG A 123 -5.25 -17.06 -22.46
N LYS A 124 -5.95 -16.49 -23.45
CA LYS A 124 -5.38 -16.30 -24.80
C LYS A 124 -4.56 -15.02 -24.84
N ILE A 125 -3.42 -15.05 -25.53
CA ILE A 125 -2.57 -13.87 -25.72
C ILE A 125 -3.29 -12.86 -26.62
N ARG A 126 -3.33 -11.60 -26.22
CA ARG A 126 -3.79 -10.50 -27.08
C ARG A 126 -2.70 -10.10 -28.08
N SER A 127 -3.13 -9.75 -29.28
CA SER A 127 -2.26 -9.19 -30.32
C SER A 127 -1.93 -7.72 -30.09
N ASP A 128 -2.75 -7.04 -29.30
CA ASP A 128 -2.73 -5.59 -29.06
C ASP A 128 -2.55 -5.24 -27.58
N ASP A 129 -2.05 -4.03 -27.33
CA ASP A 129 -1.91 -3.42 -25.99
C ASP A 129 -2.24 -1.92 -26.10
N ALA A 130 -3.42 -1.52 -25.60
CA ALA A 130 -3.95 -0.16 -25.68
C ALA A 130 -3.11 0.91 -24.96
N TYR A 131 -2.11 0.51 -24.16
CA TYR A 131 -1.20 1.40 -23.46
C TYR A 131 0.22 1.34 -24.04
N THR A 132 0.42 0.69 -25.19
CA THR A 132 1.69 0.64 -25.92
C THR A 132 1.61 1.56 -27.14
N PRO A 133 2.69 2.26 -27.53
CA PRO A 133 2.70 3.05 -28.76
C PRO A 133 2.35 2.19 -29.99
N GLY A 134 1.33 2.61 -30.73
CA GLY A 134 0.83 1.89 -31.91
C GLY A 134 0.08 0.59 -31.60
N ASP A 135 -0.42 0.44 -30.37
CA ASP A 135 -1.17 -0.72 -29.88
C ASP A 135 -0.41 -2.05 -30.01
N VAL A 136 0.92 -2.02 -30.06
CA VAL A 136 1.74 -3.21 -30.32
C VAL A 136 1.75 -4.14 -29.10
N GLY A 137 1.29 -5.38 -29.28
CA GLY A 137 1.36 -6.39 -28.21
C GLY A 137 2.79 -6.77 -27.82
N GLY A 138 2.97 -7.23 -26.57
CA GLY A 138 4.21 -7.84 -26.12
C GLY A 138 5.37 -6.88 -25.82
N LYS A 139 5.08 -5.60 -25.52
CA LYS A 139 6.07 -4.58 -25.11
C LYS A 139 6.24 -4.42 -23.59
N ARG A 140 5.57 -5.25 -22.78
CA ARG A 140 5.76 -5.35 -21.33
C ARG A 140 5.89 -6.81 -20.88
N PRO A 141 6.66 -7.11 -19.82
CA PRO A 141 6.71 -8.44 -19.26
C PRO A 141 5.45 -8.78 -18.48
N ASP A 142 5.22 -10.08 -18.30
CA ASP A 142 4.28 -10.59 -17.30
C ASP A 142 4.74 -10.20 -15.90
N ARG A 143 3.80 -9.71 -15.07
CA ARG A 143 4.06 -9.19 -13.73
C ARG A 143 5.14 -8.10 -13.76
N ALA A 144 4.91 -7.12 -14.62
CA ALA A 144 5.87 -6.07 -14.94
C ALA A 144 6.46 -5.39 -13.69
N ALA A 145 5.66 -5.14 -12.65
CA ALA A 145 6.13 -4.56 -11.40
C ALA A 145 7.30 -5.34 -10.77
N ILE A 146 7.23 -6.68 -10.79
CA ILE A 146 8.27 -7.56 -10.23
C ILE A 146 9.52 -7.50 -11.10
N VAL A 147 9.37 -7.70 -12.41
CA VAL A 147 10.48 -7.76 -13.36
C VAL A 147 11.22 -6.42 -13.39
N TYR A 148 10.50 -5.30 -13.46
CA TYR A 148 11.10 -3.98 -13.48
C TYR A 148 11.82 -3.64 -12.16
N SER A 149 11.28 -4.03 -11.02
CA SER A 149 11.97 -3.86 -9.73
C SER A 149 13.30 -4.62 -9.70
N GLN A 150 13.31 -5.86 -10.21
CA GLN A 150 14.54 -6.66 -10.28
C GLN A 150 15.57 -6.04 -11.23
N ARG A 151 15.14 -5.53 -12.39
CA ARG A 151 16.04 -4.82 -13.32
C ARG A 151 16.56 -3.50 -12.78
N CYS A 152 15.75 -2.74 -12.05
CA CYS A 152 16.21 -1.54 -11.34
C CYS A 152 17.29 -1.89 -10.31
N ARG A 153 17.09 -2.99 -9.55
CA ARG A 153 18.08 -3.50 -8.58
C ARG A 153 19.36 -3.96 -9.26
N GLU A 154 19.27 -4.61 -10.41
CA GLU A 154 20.42 -5.04 -11.20
C GLU A 154 21.20 -3.83 -11.78
N ALA A 155 20.49 -2.81 -12.26
CA ALA A 155 21.10 -1.58 -12.78
C ALA A 155 21.84 -0.82 -11.69
N TYR A 156 21.23 -0.64 -10.51
CA TYR A 156 21.83 0.07 -9.37
C TYR A 156 21.39 -0.54 -8.04
N LYS A 157 22.23 -1.41 -7.49
CA LYS A 157 21.96 -2.25 -6.31
C LYS A 157 21.52 -1.47 -5.07
N ASP A 158 22.18 -0.35 -4.78
CA ASP A 158 21.99 0.40 -3.52
C ASP A 158 20.88 1.46 -3.61
N THR A 159 20.28 1.65 -4.77
CA THR A 159 19.22 2.63 -4.94
C THR A 159 17.90 2.09 -4.40
N PRO A 160 17.20 2.82 -3.51
CA PRO A 160 15.87 2.42 -3.03
C PRO A 160 14.86 2.23 -4.16
N ILE A 161 13.98 1.24 -4.00
CA ILE A 161 12.89 0.93 -4.92
C ILE A 161 11.56 1.13 -4.20
N ILE A 162 10.80 2.12 -4.66
CA ILE A 162 9.46 2.46 -4.19
C ILE A 162 8.47 1.93 -5.22
N LEU A 163 7.77 0.85 -4.87
CA LEU A 163 6.82 0.19 -5.76
C LEU A 163 5.41 0.74 -5.55
N GLY A 164 4.64 0.91 -6.62
CA GLY A 164 3.25 1.33 -6.55
C GLY A 164 2.39 0.79 -7.69
N GLY A 165 1.29 1.49 -7.95
CA GLY A 165 0.33 1.13 -9.01
C GLY A 165 -0.61 0.00 -8.62
N ILE A 166 -1.42 -0.43 -9.59
CA ILE A 166 -2.49 -1.42 -9.38
C ILE A 166 -1.90 -2.78 -8.98
N GLU A 167 -0.86 -3.25 -9.68
CA GLU A 167 -0.22 -4.53 -9.35
C GLU A 167 0.35 -4.54 -7.94
N GLY A 168 1.03 -3.46 -7.52
CA GLY A 168 1.55 -3.34 -6.15
C GLY A 168 0.41 -3.35 -5.12
N SER A 169 -0.58 -2.48 -5.33
CA SER A 169 -1.68 -2.27 -4.38
C SER A 169 -2.50 -3.53 -4.10
N LEU A 170 -2.88 -4.25 -5.17
CA LEU A 170 -3.72 -5.44 -5.07
C LEU A 170 -2.96 -6.67 -4.56
N ARG A 171 -1.63 -6.72 -4.75
CA ARG A 171 -0.79 -7.89 -4.43
C ARG A 171 0.07 -7.68 -3.17
N ARG A 172 -0.24 -6.67 -2.34
CA ARG A 172 0.52 -6.31 -1.13
C ARG A 172 0.47 -7.37 -0.02
N ILE A 173 -0.57 -8.19 0.01
CA ILE A 173 -0.71 -9.37 0.90
C ILE A 173 -0.73 -10.66 0.07
N ALA A 174 -0.78 -11.81 0.75
CA ALA A 174 -0.99 -13.08 0.07
C ALA A 174 -2.31 -13.03 -0.71
N HIS A 175 -2.30 -13.47 -1.97
CA HIS A 175 -3.42 -13.31 -2.88
C HIS A 175 -3.51 -14.52 -3.81
N TYR A 176 -4.73 -14.87 -4.23
CA TYR A 176 -4.96 -15.82 -5.28
C TYR A 176 -4.62 -15.20 -6.64
N ASP A 177 -3.78 -15.91 -7.39
CA ASP A 177 -3.38 -15.53 -8.73
C ASP A 177 -4.10 -16.41 -9.76
N TYR A 178 -5.08 -15.81 -10.44
CA TYR A 178 -5.90 -16.48 -11.44
C TYR A 178 -5.09 -17.11 -12.59
N TRP A 179 -3.99 -16.49 -12.97
CA TRP A 179 -3.17 -16.91 -14.11
C TRP A 179 -2.40 -18.20 -13.85
N SER A 180 -1.88 -18.38 -12.64
CA SER A 180 -1.16 -19.59 -12.23
C SER A 180 -1.99 -20.56 -11.39
N ASP A 181 -3.24 -20.20 -11.07
CA ASP A 181 -4.17 -20.97 -10.24
C ASP A 181 -3.60 -21.34 -8.87
N LYS A 182 -2.93 -20.37 -8.23
CA LYS A 182 -2.19 -20.57 -6.97
C LYS A 182 -2.31 -19.36 -6.07
N VAL A 183 -2.25 -19.58 -4.76
CA VAL A 183 -2.02 -18.50 -3.79
C VAL A 183 -0.53 -18.13 -3.84
N ARG A 184 -0.26 -16.85 -4.13
CA ARG A 184 1.07 -16.25 -4.11
C ARG A 184 1.28 -15.45 -2.84
N ARG A 185 2.55 -15.34 -2.45
CA ARG A 185 2.99 -14.43 -1.38
C ARG A 185 2.88 -12.97 -1.83
N SER A 186 3.06 -12.06 -0.88
CA SER A 186 3.09 -10.62 -1.14
C SER A 186 4.12 -10.25 -2.23
N ILE A 187 3.73 -9.35 -3.12
CA ILE A 187 4.61 -8.79 -4.15
C ILE A 187 5.81 -8.04 -3.55
N VAL A 188 5.72 -7.55 -2.31
CA VAL A 188 6.85 -6.91 -1.62
C VAL A 188 8.02 -7.89 -1.50
N VAL A 189 7.74 -9.17 -1.25
CA VAL A 189 8.76 -10.22 -1.14
C VAL A 189 9.30 -10.63 -2.51
N ASP A 190 8.42 -10.80 -3.52
CA ASP A 190 8.82 -11.25 -4.86
C ASP A 190 9.60 -10.17 -5.64
N SER A 191 9.21 -8.89 -5.49
CA SER A 191 9.84 -7.75 -6.16
C SER A 191 11.12 -7.27 -5.48
N LYS A 192 11.28 -7.56 -4.18
CA LYS A 192 12.35 -7.00 -3.33
C LYS A 192 12.39 -5.46 -3.37
N CYS A 193 11.23 -4.83 -3.48
CA CYS A 193 11.11 -3.39 -3.26
C CYS A 193 11.38 -3.06 -1.79
N ASP A 194 11.87 -1.86 -1.53
CA ASP A 194 12.17 -1.41 -0.17
C ASP A 194 10.89 -0.90 0.52
N LEU A 195 10.03 -0.20 -0.24
CA LEU A 195 8.69 0.20 0.18
C LEU A 195 7.68 -0.05 -0.94
N LEU A 196 6.46 -0.44 -0.57
CA LEU A 196 5.31 -0.50 -1.46
C LEU A 196 4.26 0.51 -1.00
N LEU A 197 3.82 1.38 -1.89
CA LEU A 197 2.77 2.36 -1.65
C LEU A 197 1.47 1.90 -2.33
N TYR A 198 0.36 1.89 -1.60
CA TYR A 198 -0.92 1.37 -2.10
C TYR A 198 -2.08 2.35 -1.97
N GLY A 199 -3.05 2.24 -2.89
CA GLY A 199 -4.17 3.16 -2.98
C GLY A 199 -3.76 4.55 -3.50
N ASN A 200 -4.45 5.61 -3.04
CA ASN A 200 -4.12 7.00 -3.37
C ASN A 200 -2.92 7.46 -2.55
N ALA A 201 -1.73 7.21 -3.08
CA ALA A 201 -0.49 7.26 -2.33
C ALA A 201 0.33 8.55 -2.54
N GLU A 202 -0.22 9.61 -3.14
CA GLU A 202 0.51 10.86 -3.41
C GLU A 202 1.06 11.47 -2.13
N ARG A 203 0.27 11.45 -1.04
CA ARG A 203 0.71 11.98 0.26
C ARG A 203 1.84 11.15 0.86
N ALA A 204 1.71 9.83 0.83
CA ALA A 204 2.74 8.91 1.31
C ALA A 204 4.04 9.08 0.49
N LEU A 205 3.91 9.18 -0.84
CA LEU A 205 5.05 9.35 -1.74
C LEU A 205 5.77 10.68 -1.52
N VAL A 206 5.03 11.77 -1.37
CA VAL A 206 5.61 13.09 -1.06
C VAL A 206 6.38 13.04 0.26
N GLU A 207 5.81 12.42 1.29
CA GLU A 207 6.47 12.26 2.58
C GLU A 207 7.76 11.42 2.49
N VAL A 208 7.68 10.25 1.86
CA VAL A 208 8.83 9.36 1.62
C VAL A 208 9.92 10.07 0.83
N ALA A 209 9.57 10.78 -0.25
CA ALA A 209 10.53 11.51 -1.08
C ALA A 209 11.28 12.58 -0.28
N HIS A 210 10.59 13.36 0.56
CA HIS A 210 11.23 14.37 1.41
C HIS A 210 12.05 13.78 2.56
N ARG A 211 11.69 12.60 3.08
CA ARG A 211 12.51 11.86 4.05
C ARG A 211 13.79 11.32 3.41
N LEU A 212 13.70 10.68 2.25
CA LEU A 212 14.86 10.22 1.48
C LEU A 212 15.76 11.39 1.04
N ALA A 213 15.19 12.54 0.66
CA ALA A 213 15.94 13.75 0.36
C ALA A 213 16.74 14.30 1.55
N ARG A 214 16.30 14.00 2.78
CA ARG A 214 17.02 14.30 4.03
C ARG A 214 17.98 13.17 4.45
N ARG A 215 18.19 12.18 3.57
CA ARG A 215 19.06 11.01 3.78
C ARG A 215 18.59 10.10 4.92
N GLU A 216 17.30 10.11 5.22
CA GLU A 216 16.70 9.10 6.09
C GLU A 216 16.81 7.74 5.38
N PRO A 217 17.35 6.69 6.04
CA PRO A 217 17.39 5.36 5.47
C PRO A 217 15.99 4.84 5.13
N VAL A 218 15.83 4.22 3.96
CA VAL A 218 14.51 3.77 3.49
C VAL A 218 13.88 2.73 4.42
N ASP A 219 14.70 1.90 5.04
CA ASP A 219 14.31 0.86 5.99
C ASP A 219 13.86 1.40 7.35
N SER A 220 14.21 2.64 7.71
CA SER A 220 13.68 3.29 8.92
C SER A 220 12.30 3.93 8.72
N ILE A 221 11.84 4.11 7.48
CA ILE A 221 10.55 4.74 7.16
C ILE A 221 9.42 3.71 7.33
N THR A 222 8.97 3.53 8.56
CA THR A 222 8.00 2.49 8.96
C THR A 222 6.67 3.04 9.46
N ASP A 223 6.57 4.36 9.60
CA ASP A 223 5.45 5.10 10.20
C ASP A 223 4.57 5.83 9.18
N VAL A 224 4.89 5.72 7.88
CA VAL A 224 4.11 6.36 6.81
C VAL A 224 2.89 5.51 6.48
N ARG A 225 1.69 6.07 6.69
CA ARG A 225 0.41 5.41 6.39
C ARG A 225 0.28 5.14 4.88
N GLY A 226 -0.27 3.99 4.52
CA GLY A 226 -0.44 3.58 3.11
C GLY A 226 0.82 2.95 2.50
N THR A 227 1.76 2.50 3.34
CA THR A 227 2.96 1.76 2.92
C THR A 227 2.94 0.31 3.40
N ALA A 228 3.63 -0.56 2.69
CA ALA A 228 3.91 -1.94 3.06
C ALA A 228 5.39 -2.26 2.83
N PHE A 229 5.99 -2.99 3.77
CA PHE A 229 7.41 -3.34 3.75
C PHE A 229 7.65 -4.67 4.47
N VAL A 230 8.81 -5.28 4.21
CA VAL A 230 9.24 -6.48 4.94
C VAL A 230 9.92 -6.05 6.22
N ARG A 231 9.46 -6.59 7.35
CA ARG A 231 10.06 -6.38 8.67
C ARG A 231 10.78 -7.64 9.13
N ARG A 232 11.93 -7.48 9.78
CA ARG A 232 12.64 -8.60 10.41
C ARG A 232 12.06 -8.90 11.80
N PRO A 233 12.10 -10.15 12.28
CA PRO A 233 11.80 -10.45 13.67
C PRO A 233 12.72 -9.65 14.62
N GLY A 234 12.16 -9.04 15.67
CA GLY A 234 12.92 -8.26 16.65
C GLY A 234 13.27 -6.83 16.22
N ASP A 235 12.60 -6.30 15.21
CA ASP A 235 12.77 -4.90 14.78
C ASP A 235 12.32 -3.91 15.88
N PRO A 236 13.18 -2.96 16.29
CA PRO A 236 12.85 -1.95 17.32
C PRO A 236 11.64 -1.09 16.97
N SER A 237 11.34 -0.88 15.68
CA SER A 237 10.14 -0.12 15.25
C SER A 237 8.82 -0.79 15.65
N ALA A 238 8.84 -2.08 15.99
CA ALA A 238 7.69 -2.83 16.49
C ALA A 238 7.45 -2.65 17.99
N GLU A 239 8.38 -2.03 18.73
CA GLU A 239 8.24 -1.82 20.17
C GLU A 239 7.04 -0.91 20.49
N GLY A 240 6.21 -1.33 21.44
CA GLY A 240 5.03 -0.57 21.86
C GLY A 240 3.82 -0.63 20.93
N TRP A 241 3.86 -1.47 19.88
CA TRP A 241 2.68 -1.81 19.09
C TRP A 241 1.92 -3.00 19.70
N PHE A 242 0.60 -2.95 19.66
CA PHE A 242 -0.31 -4.01 20.10
C PHE A 242 -0.76 -4.84 18.90
N GLU A 243 -0.49 -6.14 18.93
CA GLU A 243 -0.93 -7.08 17.90
C GLU A 243 -2.33 -7.61 18.23
N ILE A 244 -3.29 -7.34 17.35
CA ILE A 244 -4.62 -7.94 17.35
C ILE A 244 -4.58 -9.16 16.44
N ASP A 245 -4.73 -10.34 17.03
CA ASP A 245 -4.69 -11.60 16.33
C ASP A 245 -5.97 -11.82 15.50
N SER A 246 -5.83 -11.85 14.17
CA SER A 246 -6.87 -12.20 13.19
C SER A 246 -6.52 -13.49 12.43
N THR A 247 -5.73 -14.37 13.03
CA THR A 247 -5.33 -15.65 12.42
C THR A 247 -6.41 -16.72 12.48
N ALA A 248 -7.45 -16.52 13.29
CA ALA A 248 -8.61 -17.40 13.41
C ALA A 248 -9.85 -16.76 12.76
N VAL A 249 -10.72 -17.60 12.19
CA VAL A 249 -12.01 -17.17 11.65
C VAL A 249 -12.88 -16.64 12.77
N ASP A 250 -13.50 -15.49 12.55
CA ASP A 250 -14.45 -14.92 13.50
C ASP A 250 -15.63 -15.86 13.70
N THR A 251 -15.84 -16.27 14.94
CA THR A 251 -17.06 -16.95 15.36
C THR A 251 -18.20 -15.93 15.44
N PRO A 252 -19.39 -16.20 14.84
CA PRO A 252 -20.55 -15.33 15.00
C PRO A 252 -20.78 -15.00 16.49
N GLY A 253 -20.81 -13.71 16.80
CA GLY A 253 -20.85 -13.21 18.17
C GLY A 253 -21.65 -11.92 18.28
N ARG A 254 -21.69 -11.35 19.48
CA ARG A 254 -22.35 -10.07 19.73
C ARG A 254 -21.63 -8.98 18.92
N VAL A 255 -22.34 -8.36 17.98
CA VAL A 255 -21.84 -7.23 17.20
C VAL A 255 -21.84 -5.99 18.10
N ASP A 256 -20.69 -5.35 18.25
CA ASP A 256 -20.61 -4.08 18.96
C ASP A 256 -21.48 -3.05 18.25
N THR A 257 -22.36 -2.39 19.01
CA THR A 257 -23.25 -1.38 18.45
C THR A 257 -22.41 -0.20 17.97
N HIS A 258 -22.51 0.13 16.68
CA HIS A 258 -21.84 1.29 16.11
C HIS A 258 -22.32 2.55 16.84
N ILE A 259 -21.39 3.30 17.44
CA ILE A 259 -21.70 4.60 18.05
C ILE A 259 -22.02 5.55 16.90
N ASN A 260 -23.28 5.98 16.82
CA ASN A 260 -23.70 6.95 15.82
C ASN A 260 -23.10 8.32 16.17
N PRO A 261 -22.29 8.95 15.29
CA PRO A 261 -21.64 10.25 15.56
C PRO A 261 -22.64 11.40 15.79
N TYR A 262 -23.91 11.21 15.43
CA TYR A 262 -24.96 12.21 15.54
C TYR A 262 -25.90 12.00 16.74
N GLN A 263 -25.69 10.97 17.56
CA GLN A 263 -26.46 10.80 18.79
C GLN A 263 -25.95 11.75 19.88
N THR A 264 -26.88 12.46 20.51
CA THR A 264 -26.58 13.31 21.66
C THR A 264 -26.20 12.45 22.88
N THR A 265 -25.39 12.99 23.79
CA THR A 265 -24.95 12.28 25.01
C THR A 265 -26.12 11.77 25.86
N SER A 266 -27.25 12.48 25.82
CA SER A 266 -28.52 12.08 26.45
C SER A 266 -29.16 10.85 25.81
N GLU A 267 -29.14 10.74 24.48
CA GLU A 267 -29.71 9.58 23.75
C GLU A 267 -28.84 8.33 23.92
N GLN A 268 -27.52 8.49 24.05
CA GLN A 268 -26.59 7.40 24.34
C GLN A 268 -26.81 6.82 25.75
N ALA A 269 -27.07 7.66 26.74
CA ALA A 269 -27.39 7.22 28.11
C ALA A 269 -28.75 6.50 28.18
N GLN A 270 -29.73 6.94 27.40
CA GLN A 270 -31.06 6.34 27.34
C GLN A 270 -31.07 4.98 26.62
N ALA A 271 -30.24 4.80 25.59
CA ALA A 271 -30.08 3.52 24.88
C ALA A 271 -29.31 2.45 25.67
N GLN A 272 -28.48 2.86 26.64
CA GLN A 272 -27.72 1.94 27.51
C GLN A 272 -28.51 1.44 28.73
N GLY A 273 -29.81 1.77 28.84
CA GLY A 273 -30.73 1.12 29.78
C GLY A 273 -30.40 1.31 31.26
N GLN A 274 -29.71 2.39 31.65
CA GLN A 274 -29.52 2.70 33.06
C GLN A 274 -30.79 3.34 33.64
N SER A 275 -31.80 2.51 33.92
CA SER A 275 -32.80 2.76 34.96
C SER A 275 -32.53 1.79 36.12
N CYS A 276 -31.97 2.32 37.20
CA CYS A 276 -31.77 1.59 38.44
C CYS A 276 -33.12 1.12 39.02
N ALA A 277 -33.41 -0.17 38.91
CA ALA A 277 -34.41 -0.86 39.72
C ALA A 277 -33.83 -2.20 40.17
N MET A 278 -33.68 -2.36 41.50
CA MET A 278 -33.32 -3.62 42.14
C MET A 278 -34.55 -4.54 42.15
N GLU A 279 -34.39 -5.76 41.64
CA GLU A 279 -35.29 -6.87 41.97
C GLU A 279 -34.49 -8.08 42.45
N THR A 280 -34.86 -8.51 43.66
CA THR A 280 -34.47 -9.72 44.37
C THR A 280 -35.23 -10.93 43.83
N GLY A 281 -34.53 -12.05 43.60
CA GLY A 281 -35.16 -13.33 43.30
C GLY A 281 -34.25 -14.52 43.63
N GLU A 282 -34.57 -15.22 44.72
CA GLU A 282 -33.95 -16.46 45.15
C GLU A 282 -34.37 -17.66 44.28
N GLY A 283 -33.45 -18.56 43.97
CA GLY A 283 -33.73 -19.84 43.32
C GLY A 283 -32.75 -20.93 43.76
N LYS A 284 -33.23 -21.84 44.62
CA LYS A 284 -32.50 -23.02 45.13
C LYS A 284 -32.31 -24.06 44.03
N GLY A 285 -31.08 -24.57 43.87
CA GLY A 285 -30.76 -25.71 43.00
C GLY A 285 -29.88 -26.74 43.73
N SER A 286 -30.39 -27.95 43.89
CA SER A 286 -29.76 -29.10 44.54
C SER A 286 -28.65 -29.72 43.68
N VAL A 287 -27.50 -29.99 44.28
CA VAL A 287 -26.30 -30.56 43.65
C VAL A 287 -26.35 -32.09 43.66
N ALA A 288 -26.32 -32.72 42.49
CA ALA A 288 -26.02 -34.14 42.32
C ALA A 288 -24.65 -34.26 41.63
N SER A 289 -23.70 -34.95 42.28
CA SER A 289 -22.33 -35.13 41.80
C SER A 289 -22.25 -36.27 40.79
N ASP A 290 -22.03 -35.91 39.52
CA ASP A 290 -21.66 -36.85 38.48
C ASP A 290 -20.44 -36.29 37.73
N THR A 291 -19.31 -36.99 37.81
CA THR A 291 -18.00 -36.50 37.36
C THR A 291 -17.94 -36.53 35.84
N LYS A 292 -18.16 -35.38 35.20
CA LYS A 292 -17.98 -35.19 33.75
C LYS A 292 -16.61 -34.56 33.47
N PRO A 293 -15.88 -35.00 32.42
CA PRO A 293 -14.63 -34.37 32.02
C PRO A 293 -14.88 -32.90 31.66
N VAL A 294 -14.18 -31.99 32.36
CA VAL A 294 -14.29 -30.55 32.13
C VAL A 294 -13.53 -30.20 30.85
N GLN A 295 -14.27 -29.96 29.77
CA GLN A 295 -13.70 -29.36 28.57
C GLN A 295 -13.67 -27.84 28.78
N PHE A 296 -12.47 -27.28 28.93
CA PHE A 296 -12.29 -25.84 29.03
C PHE A 296 -12.58 -25.21 27.66
N VAL A 297 -13.81 -24.69 27.50
CA VAL A 297 -14.19 -23.85 26.38
C VAL A 297 -13.96 -22.39 26.81
N PRO A 298 -13.24 -21.57 26.03
CA PRO A 298 -13.07 -20.16 26.36
C PRO A 298 -14.44 -19.49 26.49
N ASN A 299 -14.71 -18.92 27.66
CA ASN A 299 -16.01 -18.31 27.97
C ASN A 299 -16.25 -17.08 27.09
N PRO A 300 -17.22 -17.09 26.17
CA PRO A 300 -17.52 -15.95 25.29
C PRO A 300 -17.97 -14.71 26.07
N ALA A 301 -18.53 -14.89 27.28
CA ALA A 301 -18.99 -13.79 28.13
C ALA A 301 -17.86 -12.97 28.76
N LEU A 302 -16.65 -13.52 28.86
CA LEU A 302 -15.45 -12.80 29.34
C LEU A 302 -14.79 -11.94 28.25
N ARG A 303 -15.28 -11.97 27.00
CA ARG A 303 -14.79 -11.09 25.91
C ARG A 303 -15.29 -9.64 26.03
N GLY A 304 -16.30 -9.38 26.85
CA GLY A 304 -17.11 -8.14 26.81
C GLY A 304 -16.50 -6.86 27.38
N HIS A 305 -15.28 -6.88 27.94
CA HIS A 305 -14.63 -5.65 28.45
C HIS A 305 -13.11 -5.66 28.23
N ARG A 306 -12.65 -6.02 27.02
CA ARG A 306 -11.29 -5.63 26.62
C ARG A 306 -11.34 -4.19 26.13
N THR A 307 -10.83 -3.26 26.94
CA THR A 307 -10.44 -1.94 26.44
C THR A 307 -9.54 -2.16 25.24
N LEU A 308 -10.05 -1.83 24.05
CA LEU A 308 -9.30 -2.01 22.81
C LEU A 308 -8.01 -1.18 22.92
N PRO A 309 -6.86 -1.75 22.54
CA PRO A 309 -5.61 -1.00 22.53
C PRO A 309 -5.75 0.25 21.64
N PRO A 310 -4.97 1.31 21.90
CA PRO A 310 -5.05 2.54 21.12
C PRO A 310 -4.97 2.25 19.62
N ARG A 311 -5.93 2.73 18.84
CA ARG A 311 -6.01 2.48 17.39
C ARG A 311 -4.75 2.88 16.65
N ASP A 312 -4.08 3.94 17.09
CA ASP A 312 -2.85 4.45 16.48
C ASP A 312 -1.60 3.60 16.74
N ARG A 313 -1.68 2.66 17.69
CA ARG A 313 -0.59 1.71 18.01
C ARG A 313 -1.04 0.26 17.95
N SER A 314 -2.10 -0.03 17.20
CA SER A 314 -2.61 -1.39 17.04
C SER A 314 -2.40 -1.87 15.61
N VAL A 315 -1.91 -3.09 15.44
CA VAL A 315 -1.78 -3.77 14.15
C VAL A 315 -2.62 -5.03 14.14
N ILE A 316 -3.14 -5.41 12.97
CA ILE A 316 -3.84 -6.66 12.79
C ILE A 316 -2.86 -7.69 12.22
N ARG A 317 -2.71 -8.82 12.89
CA ARG A 317 -1.97 -9.96 12.36
C ARG A 317 -2.89 -10.81 11.51
N LEU A 318 -2.58 -10.86 10.22
CA LEU A 318 -3.24 -11.75 9.26
C LEU A 318 -2.68 -13.18 9.37
N PRO A 319 -3.43 -14.21 8.92
CA PRO A 319 -2.90 -15.55 8.77
C PRO A 319 -1.68 -15.56 7.84
N SER A 320 -0.70 -16.41 8.15
CA SER A 320 0.53 -16.54 7.35
C SER A 320 0.24 -17.04 5.92
N TYR A 321 1.17 -16.77 5.00
CA TYR A 321 1.11 -17.28 3.63
C TYR A 321 0.85 -18.79 3.56
N GLU A 322 1.55 -19.58 4.38
CA GLU A 322 1.39 -21.04 4.35
C GLU A 322 0.00 -21.47 4.83
N GLN A 323 -0.57 -20.80 5.85
CA GLN A 323 -1.94 -21.05 6.32
C GLN A 323 -2.99 -20.73 5.25
N VAL A 324 -2.92 -19.53 4.64
CA VAL A 324 -3.89 -19.14 3.60
C VAL A 324 -3.75 -19.94 2.31
N LYS A 325 -2.57 -20.50 2.05
CA LYS A 325 -2.34 -21.40 0.92
C LYS A 325 -2.94 -22.78 1.16
N SER A 326 -2.86 -23.30 2.38
CA SER A 326 -3.37 -24.63 2.74
C SER A 326 -4.87 -24.66 3.03
N ASP A 327 -5.45 -23.54 3.49
CA ASP A 327 -6.83 -23.47 3.97
C ASP A 327 -7.64 -22.39 3.23
N PRO A 328 -8.58 -22.80 2.35
CA PRO A 328 -9.46 -21.88 1.64
C PRO A 328 -10.35 -21.01 2.54
N VAL A 329 -10.71 -21.49 3.73
CA VAL A 329 -11.55 -20.75 4.69
C VAL A 329 -10.72 -19.61 5.29
N LEU A 330 -9.47 -19.88 5.69
CA LEU A 330 -8.57 -18.83 6.16
C LEU A 330 -8.21 -17.83 5.06
N TYR A 331 -8.10 -18.28 3.80
CA TYR A 331 -7.97 -17.37 2.66
C TYR A 331 -9.18 -16.43 2.55
N ALA A 332 -10.40 -16.97 2.62
CA ALA A 332 -11.62 -16.17 2.54
C ALA A 332 -11.76 -15.18 3.71
N HIS A 333 -11.29 -15.56 4.91
CA HIS A 333 -11.20 -14.69 6.08
C HIS A 333 -10.20 -13.56 5.86
N ALA A 334 -8.96 -13.90 5.48
CA ALA A 334 -7.89 -12.92 5.28
C ALA A 334 -8.18 -11.90 4.16
N ASN A 335 -8.95 -12.30 3.13
CA ASN A 335 -9.32 -11.42 2.02
C ASN A 335 -10.41 -10.38 2.39
N ARG A 336 -11.03 -10.49 3.58
CA ARG A 336 -12.06 -9.54 4.06
C ARG A 336 -11.52 -8.46 4.98
N VAL A 337 -10.29 -8.61 5.49
CA VAL A 337 -9.63 -7.71 6.44
C VAL A 337 -8.90 -6.59 5.71
#